data_AF-A0A653QXB1-F1
#
_entry.id   AF-A0A653QXB1-F1
#
_cell.length_a   1.000
_cell.length_b   1.000
_cell.length_c   1.000
_cell.angle_alpha   90.00
_cell.angle_beta   90.00
_cell.angle_gamma   90.00
#
_symmetry.space_group_name_H-M   'P 1'
#
loop_
_entity.id
_entity.type
_entity.pdbx_description
1 polymer ?
#
loop_
_entity_poly.entity_id
_entity_poly.type
_entity_poly.pdbx_seq_one_letter_code
_entity_poly.pdbx_strand_id
1 'polypeptide(L)'
;MPAPPSGDVTAVVRLKHGEPELQRGAPEGQLASIDLPTYSAQLGYPLMTGAYGQLASETPAPAEMPVAFPKPSTDEGTHLSYSLQWFAFGVLMFVGFGYAARQQARNAAIDAEDQDEPELDGAVHSAVQAARRQPAPPRKRKKATAEEEEDALLDAQGY
;
A
#
# COMPACT_ATOMS: atom_id res chain seq x y z
N MET A 1 42.82 14.71 4.52
CA MET A 1 42.63 13.25 4.72
C MET A 1 43.42 12.84 5.95
N PRO A 2 42.83 12.11 6.91
CA PRO A 2 43.56 11.58 8.07
C PRO A 2 44.61 10.57 7.62
N ALA A 3 45.68 10.40 8.41
CA ALA A 3 46.72 9.43 8.12
C ALA A 3 46.20 7.99 8.39
N PRO A 4 46.57 7.01 7.55
CA PRO A 4 46.18 5.61 7.78
C PRO A 4 46.90 5.02 9.01
N PRO A 5 46.36 3.95 9.62
CA PRO A 5 47.03 3.22 10.69
C PRO A 5 48.37 2.64 10.24
N SER A 6 49.37 2.63 11.13
CA SER A 6 50.68 2.00 10.88
C SER A 6 50.63 0.49 11.15
N GLY A 7 51.31 -0.29 10.30
CA GLY A 7 51.45 -1.74 10.47
C GLY A 7 50.40 -2.54 9.69
N ASP A 8 50.27 -3.82 10.02
CA ASP A 8 49.32 -4.71 9.36
C ASP A 8 47.88 -4.43 9.84
N VAL A 9 46.99 -4.18 8.88
CA VAL A 9 45.56 -3.94 9.13
C VAL A 9 44.75 -5.09 8.55
N THR A 10 43.91 -5.69 9.40
CA THR A 10 42.89 -6.65 8.95
C THR A 10 41.58 -5.92 8.71
N ALA A 11 41.09 -5.92 7.47
CA ALA A 11 39.85 -5.27 7.09
C ALA A 11 38.80 -6.27 6.60
N VAL A 12 37.56 -6.06 7.01
CA VAL A 12 36.36 -6.69 6.44
C VAL A 12 35.74 -5.69 5.48
N VAL A 13 35.59 -6.10 4.23
CA VAL A 13 35.05 -5.26 3.16
C VAL A 13 33.89 -5.96 2.45
N ARG A 14 32.98 -5.16 1.91
CA ARG A 14 31.97 -5.62 0.94
C ARG A 14 32.52 -5.34 -0.45
N LEU A 15 32.66 -6.36 -1.29
CA LEU A 15 33.11 -6.16 -2.66
C LEU A 15 32.04 -5.46 -3.49
N LYS A 16 32.47 -4.46 -4.26
CA LYS A 16 31.66 -3.66 -5.17
C LYS A 16 32.35 -3.62 -6.53
N HIS A 17 31.55 -3.64 -7.59
CA HIS A 17 32.07 -3.42 -8.94
C HIS A 17 32.52 -1.97 -9.11
N GLY A 18 33.47 -1.74 -10.02
CA GLY A 18 33.83 -0.38 -10.42
C GLY A 18 32.61 0.40 -10.93
N GLU A 19 32.62 1.70 -10.70
CA GLU A 19 31.56 2.60 -11.15
C GLU A 19 31.90 3.13 -12.56
N PRO A 20 30.89 3.46 -13.38
CA PRO A 20 31.13 4.03 -14.70
C PRO A 20 31.80 5.41 -14.59
N GLU A 21 32.60 5.76 -15.60
CA GLU A 21 33.18 7.10 -15.69
C GLU A 21 32.09 8.18 -15.72
N LEU A 22 32.21 9.17 -14.82
CA LEU A 22 31.34 10.35 -14.84
C LEU A 22 32.16 11.53 -15.37
N GLN A 23 31.67 12.18 -16.42
CA GLN A 23 32.28 13.41 -16.96
C GLN A 23 31.90 14.64 -16.13
N ARG A 24 32.11 14.56 -14.81
CA ARG A 24 31.93 15.68 -13.88
C ARG A 24 33.14 15.75 -12.96
N GLY A 25 33.57 16.96 -12.62
CA GLY A 25 34.64 17.14 -11.64
C GLY A 25 34.21 16.75 -10.23
N ALA A 26 35.19 16.43 -9.39
CA ALA A 26 35.06 16.35 -7.94
C ALA A 26 36.01 17.39 -7.31
N PRO A 27 35.76 17.80 -6.06
CA PRO A 27 36.72 18.60 -5.29
C PRO A 27 38.09 17.93 -5.22
N GLU A 28 39.14 18.73 -5.01
CA GLU A 28 40.50 18.21 -4.90
C GLU A 28 40.60 17.13 -3.80
N GLY A 29 41.23 16.00 -4.15
CA GLY A 29 41.35 14.84 -3.27
C GLY A 29 40.11 13.93 -3.20
N GLN A 30 39.09 14.16 -4.02
CA GLN A 30 37.92 13.28 -4.15
C GLN A 30 37.79 12.75 -5.58
N LEU A 31 37.14 11.59 -5.69
CA LEU A 31 36.76 11.00 -6.97
C LEU A 31 35.27 11.27 -7.20
N ALA A 32 34.91 11.68 -8.42
CA ALA A 32 33.52 11.87 -8.81
C ALA A 32 32.78 10.53 -8.99
N SER A 33 33.52 9.49 -9.37
CA SER A 33 33.10 8.10 -9.56
C SER A 33 34.28 7.21 -9.26
N ILE A 34 34.03 6.01 -8.71
CA ILE A 34 35.06 5.00 -8.45
C ILE A 34 35.34 4.19 -9.74
N ASP A 35 35.83 4.89 -10.77
CA ASP A 35 36.24 4.31 -12.06
C ASP A 35 37.69 3.81 -11.98
N LEU A 36 37.84 2.50 -11.76
CA LEU A 36 39.12 1.88 -11.44
C LEU A 36 40.15 1.91 -12.59
N PRO A 37 39.79 1.62 -13.86
CA PRO A 37 40.71 1.78 -15.00
C PRO A 37 41.30 3.18 -15.10
N THR A 38 40.47 4.23 -15.10
CA THR A 38 40.94 5.61 -15.21
C THR A 38 41.81 6.01 -14.03
N TYR A 39 41.43 5.60 -12.82
CA TYR A 39 42.22 5.91 -11.63
C TYR A 39 43.55 5.14 -11.60
N SER A 40 43.59 3.90 -12.10
CA SER A 40 44.82 3.11 -12.17
C SER A 40 45.92 3.79 -12.99
N ALA A 41 45.57 4.56 -14.02
CA ALA A 41 46.52 5.31 -14.85
C ALA A 41 47.14 6.52 -14.11
N GLN A 42 46.56 6.96 -13.01
CA GLN A 42 47.03 8.08 -12.20
C GLN A 42 47.93 7.63 -11.04
N LEU A 43 47.94 6.34 -10.72
CA LEU A 43 48.70 5.78 -9.61
C LEU A 43 50.09 5.33 -10.05
N GLY A 44 51.08 5.54 -9.20
CA GLY A 44 52.45 5.05 -9.40
C GLY A 44 52.65 3.57 -9.09
N TYR A 45 51.57 2.81 -8.88
CA TYR A 45 51.61 1.40 -8.48
C TYR A 45 50.43 0.61 -9.09
N PRO A 46 50.56 -0.72 -9.23
CA PRO A 46 49.50 -1.56 -9.79
C PRO A 46 48.21 -1.51 -8.96
N LEU A 47 47.07 -1.29 -9.62
CA LEU A 47 45.74 -1.32 -9.02
C LEU A 47 44.93 -2.48 -9.60
N MET A 48 44.23 -3.22 -8.73
CA MET A 48 43.24 -4.19 -9.18
C MET A 48 41.97 -3.48 -9.64
N THR A 49 41.54 -3.71 -10.88
CA THR A 49 40.41 -3.01 -11.50
C THR A 49 39.11 -3.82 -11.55
N GLY A 50 39.10 -5.05 -11.06
CA GLY A 50 37.92 -5.92 -11.10
C GLY A 50 36.84 -5.57 -10.06
N ALA A 51 37.24 -5.03 -8.91
CA ALA A 51 36.33 -4.62 -7.83
C ALA A 51 37.08 -3.74 -6.82
N TYR A 52 36.32 -2.95 -6.05
CA TYR A 52 36.82 -2.26 -4.87
C TYR A 52 36.14 -2.77 -3.59
N GLY A 53 36.82 -2.61 -2.46
CA GLY A 53 36.29 -2.95 -1.15
C GLY A 53 35.60 -1.75 -0.50
N GLN A 54 34.32 -1.85 -0.21
CA GLN A 54 33.63 -0.92 0.67
C GLN A 54 33.83 -1.36 2.13
N LEU A 55 34.51 -0.54 2.92
CA LEU A 55 34.88 -0.86 4.30
C LEU A 55 33.65 -1.18 5.17
N ALA A 56 33.70 -2.30 5.90
CA ALA A 56 32.73 -2.68 6.92
C ALA A 56 33.31 -2.53 8.33
N SER A 57 34.52 -3.03 8.55
CA SER A 57 35.27 -2.88 9.80
C SER A 57 36.75 -3.12 9.56
N GLU A 58 37.62 -2.53 10.37
CA GLU A 58 39.06 -2.80 10.35
C GLU A 58 39.66 -2.91 11.76
N THR A 59 40.79 -3.61 11.86
CA THR A 59 41.54 -3.80 13.11
C THR A 59 43.04 -3.71 12.81
N PRO A 60 43.78 -2.83 13.50
CA PRO A 60 43.33 -1.86 14.50
C PRO A 60 42.44 -0.76 13.89
N ALA A 61 41.55 -0.18 14.70
CA ALA A 61 40.72 0.93 14.27
C ALA A 61 41.57 2.21 14.09
N PRO A 62 41.26 3.06 13.10
CA PRO A 62 41.98 4.31 12.86
C PRO A 62 41.64 5.33 13.94
N ALA A 63 42.57 6.25 14.20
CA ALA A 63 42.35 7.34 15.15
C ALA A 63 41.22 8.28 14.69
N GLU A 64 41.14 8.52 13.38
CA GLU A 64 40.08 9.30 12.72
C GLU A 64 39.63 8.56 11.45
N MET A 65 38.32 8.29 11.35
CA MET A 65 37.76 7.64 10.18
C MET A 65 37.07 8.68 9.27
N PRO A 66 37.32 8.68 7.95
CA PRO A 66 36.55 9.47 7.00
C PRO A 66 35.05 9.18 7.12
N VAL A 67 34.22 10.12 6.68
CA VAL A 67 32.75 9.98 6.70
C VAL A 67 32.35 8.69 5.98
N ALA A 68 31.76 7.76 6.74
CA ALA A 68 31.29 6.49 6.20
C ALA A 68 30.11 6.71 5.26
N PHE A 69 29.92 5.78 4.31
CA PHE A 69 28.74 5.77 3.46
C PHE A 69 27.46 5.74 4.32
N PRO A 70 26.45 6.56 3.99
CA PRO A 70 25.19 6.51 4.71
C PRO A 70 24.60 5.11 4.61
N LYS A 71 24.06 4.61 5.73
CA LYS A 71 23.30 3.35 5.70
C LYS A 71 22.12 3.51 4.75
N PRO A 72 21.80 2.49 3.93
CA PRO A 72 20.58 2.51 3.14
C PRO A 72 19.40 2.81 4.05
N SER A 73 18.52 3.73 3.66
CA SER A 73 17.30 4.00 4.43
C SER A 73 16.44 2.72 4.42
N THR A 74 16.20 2.15 5.59
CA THR A 74 15.18 1.10 5.79
C THR A 74 13.80 1.71 6.00
N ASP A 75 13.62 2.98 5.64
CA ASP A 75 12.35 3.67 5.79
C ASP A 75 11.44 3.26 4.63
N GLU A 76 10.83 2.09 4.77
CA GLU A 76 9.64 1.70 4.04
C GLU A 76 8.55 2.68 4.50
N GLY A 77 8.40 3.79 3.77
CA GLY A 77 7.53 4.90 4.14
C GLY A 77 6.11 4.45 4.53
N THR A 78 5.37 5.33 5.20
CA THR A 78 4.17 4.95 5.96
C THR A 78 3.00 4.46 5.06
N HIS A 79 2.91 3.16 4.77
CA HIS A 79 1.73 2.50 4.18
C HIS A 79 0.53 2.43 5.15
N LEU A 80 0.53 3.23 6.22
CA LEU A 80 -0.45 3.24 7.30
C LEU A 80 -1.88 3.45 6.81
N SER A 81 -2.04 4.28 5.78
CA SER A 81 -3.36 4.60 5.21
C SER A 81 -4.02 3.37 4.58
N TYR A 82 -3.26 2.55 3.85
CA TYR A 82 -3.76 1.32 3.24
C TYR A 82 -4.12 0.26 4.29
N SER A 83 -3.31 0.13 5.35
CA SER A 83 -3.64 -0.76 6.47
C SER A 83 -4.93 -0.35 7.18
N LEU A 84 -5.14 0.96 7.37
CA LEU A 84 -6.37 1.48 7.99
C LEU A 84 -7.62 1.23 7.13
N GLN A 85 -7.49 1.29 5.80
CA GLN A 85 -8.57 0.98 4.87
C GLN A 85 -9.06 -0.47 5.05
N TRP A 86 -8.14 -1.44 5.15
CA TRP A 86 -8.51 -2.84 5.38
C TRP A 86 -9.22 -3.06 6.71
N PHE A 87 -8.82 -2.35 7.77
CA PHE A 87 -9.55 -2.39 9.04
C PHE A 87 -10.96 -1.82 8.90
N ALA A 88 -11.15 -0.72 8.16
CA ALA A 88 -12.47 -0.15 7.92
C ALA A 88 -13.40 -1.15 7.18
N PHE A 89 -12.90 -1.85 6.16
CA PHE A 89 -13.66 -2.91 5.48
C PHE A 89 -14.01 -4.07 6.41
N GLY A 90 -13.07 -4.50 7.26
CA GLY A 90 -13.33 -5.52 8.26
C GLY A 90 -14.48 -5.12 9.20
N VAL A 91 -14.44 -3.91 9.74
CA VAL A 91 -15.50 -3.38 10.62
C VAL A 91 -16.86 -3.30 9.90
N LEU A 92 -16.88 -2.79 8.67
CA LEU A 92 -18.12 -2.71 7.88
C LEU A 92 -18.72 -4.09 7.60
N MET A 93 -17.88 -5.10 7.33
CA MET A 93 -18.33 -6.47 7.13
C MET A 93 -19.02 -7.03 8.38
N PHE A 94 -18.44 -6.84 9.58
CA PHE A 94 -19.06 -7.27 10.83
C PHE A 94 -20.38 -6.54 11.12
N VAL A 95 -20.44 -5.23 10.87
CA VAL A 95 -21.67 -4.43 11.04
C VAL A 95 -22.77 -4.91 10.08
N GLY A 96 -22.43 -5.07 8.80
CA GLY A 96 -23.37 -5.54 7.78
C GLY A 96 -23.90 -6.94 8.09
N PHE A 97 -23.01 -7.86 8.49
CA PHE A 97 -23.39 -9.21 8.89
C PHE A 97 -24.31 -9.21 10.13
N GLY A 98 -23.95 -8.45 11.17
CA GLY A 98 -24.77 -8.32 12.38
C GLY A 98 -26.14 -7.71 12.10
N TYR A 99 -26.22 -6.71 11.23
CA TYR A 99 -27.48 -6.12 10.79
C TYR A 99 -28.35 -7.12 10.03
N ALA A 100 -27.76 -7.85 9.07
CA ALA A 100 -28.47 -8.87 8.30
C ALA A 100 -29.00 -9.99 9.21
N ALA A 101 -28.20 -10.48 10.16
CA ALA A 101 -28.62 -11.48 11.13
C ALA A 101 -29.78 -10.98 12.01
N ARG A 102 -29.72 -9.73 12.51
CA ARG A 102 -30.81 -9.12 13.28
C ARG A 102 -32.08 -8.97 12.44
N GLN A 103 -31.94 -8.59 11.17
CA GLN A 103 -33.06 -8.40 10.26
C GLN A 103 -33.73 -9.74 9.92
N GLN A 104 -32.95 -10.80 9.70
CA GLN A 104 -33.47 -12.16 9.51
C GLN A 104 -34.20 -12.65 10.75
N ALA A 105 -33.63 -12.47 11.95
CA ALA A 105 -34.29 -12.86 13.20
C ALA A 105 -35.62 -12.12 13.41
N ARG A 106 -35.67 -10.82 13.10
CA ARG A 106 -36.92 -10.03 13.21
C ARG A 106 -37.97 -10.47 12.19
N ASN A 107 -37.56 -10.74 10.96
CA ASN A 107 -38.49 -11.20 9.93
C ASN A 107 -39.04 -12.59 10.25
N ALA A 108 -38.18 -13.52 10.70
CA ALA A 108 -38.61 -14.85 11.12
C ALA A 108 -39.59 -14.84 12.30
N ALA A 109 -39.45 -13.86 13.22
CA ALA A 109 -40.41 -13.68 14.31
C ALA A 109 -41.78 -13.20 13.80
N ILE A 110 -41.81 -12.26 12.85
CA ILE A 110 -43.06 -11.77 12.24
C ILE A 110 -43.73 -12.88 11.42
N ASP A 111 -42.95 -13.63 10.62
CA ASP A 111 -43.46 -14.74 9.82
C ASP A 111 -44.02 -15.89 10.67
N ALA A 112 -43.57 -16.04 11.92
CA ALA A 112 -44.11 -17.01 12.88
C ALA A 112 -45.44 -16.51 13.49
N GLU A 113 -45.52 -15.22 13.84
CA GLU A 113 -46.77 -14.60 14.32
C GLU A 113 -47.89 -14.66 13.27
N ASP A 114 -47.57 -14.49 11.97
CA ASP A 114 -48.53 -14.61 10.87
C ASP A 114 -49.01 -16.06 10.60
N GLN A 115 -48.28 -17.08 11.07
CA GLN A 115 -48.65 -18.50 10.91
C GLN A 115 -49.55 -19.03 12.04
N ASP A 116 -49.54 -18.38 13.19
CA ASP A 116 -50.35 -18.76 14.37
C ASP A 116 -51.77 -18.14 14.35
N GLU A 117 -52.09 -17.30 13.36
CA GLU A 117 -53.45 -16.83 13.09
C GLU A 117 -54.29 -17.94 12.41
N PRO A 118 -55.42 -18.38 13.01
CA PRO A 118 -56.18 -19.53 12.50
C PRO A 118 -56.76 -19.27 11.11
N GLU A 119 -56.37 -20.13 10.17
CA GLU A 119 -56.78 -20.21 8.76
C GLU A 119 -58.31 -20.25 8.60
N LEU A 120 -58.96 -19.09 8.45
CA LEU A 120 -60.39 -18.99 8.12
C LEU A 120 -60.66 -18.69 6.63
N ASP A 121 -59.64 -18.50 5.79
CA ASP A 121 -59.81 -17.98 4.42
C ASP A 121 -58.99 -18.75 3.33
N GLY A 122 -58.81 -20.06 3.49
CA GLY A 122 -58.00 -20.90 2.58
C GLY A 122 -58.44 -20.96 1.10
N ALA A 123 -59.65 -20.49 0.75
CA ALA A 123 -60.14 -20.54 -0.63
C ALA A 123 -59.78 -19.30 -1.49
N VAL A 124 -59.49 -18.15 -0.86
CA VAL A 124 -59.21 -16.89 -1.59
C VAL A 124 -57.73 -16.68 -1.90
N HIS A 125 -56.82 -17.40 -1.22
CA HIS A 125 -55.37 -17.18 -1.37
C HIS A 125 -54.74 -17.79 -2.63
N SER A 126 -55.32 -18.84 -3.24
CA SER A 126 -54.74 -19.43 -4.46
C SER A 126 -54.87 -18.51 -5.69
N ALA A 127 -55.99 -17.79 -5.81
CA ALA A 127 -56.20 -16.81 -6.89
C ALA A 127 -55.35 -15.54 -6.70
N VAL A 128 -55.08 -15.14 -5.45
CA VAL A 128 -54.27 -13.97 -5.13
C VAL A 128 -52.78 -14.23 -5.32
N GLN A 129 -52.30 -15.48 -5.13
CA GLN A 129 -50.89 -15.82 -5.35
C GLN A 129 -50.49 -15.75 -6.84
N ALA A 130 -51.41 -16.10 -7.75
CA ALA A 130 -51.21 -15.90 -9.19
C ALA A 130 -51.23 -14.42 -9.62
N ALA A 131 -52.02 -13.58 -8.93
CA ALA A 131 -52.08 -12.13 -9.17
C ALA A 131 -50.92 -11.34 -8.52
N ARG A 132 -50.26 -11.88 -7.49
CA ARG A 132 -49.11 -11.26 -6.79
C ARG A 132 -47.79 -11.25 -7.58
N ARG A 133 -47.77 -11.78 -8.81
CA ARG A 133 -46.65 -11.62 -9.76
C ARG A 133 -46.66 -10.30 -10.53
N GLN A 134 -47.47 -9.33 -10.12
CA GLN A 134 -47.33 -7.95 -10.59
C GLN A 134 -46.54 -7.12 -9.57
N PRO A 135 -45.48 -6.41 -10.00
CA PRO A 135 -44.74 -5.53 -9.10
C PRO A 135 -45.67 -4.45 -8.55
N ALA A 136 -45.61 -4.23 -7.23
CA ALA A 136 -46.44 -3.25 -6.55
C ALA A 136 -46.20 -1.83 -7.10
N PRO A 137 -47.23 -0.99 -7.27
CA PRO A 137 -47.05 0.36 -7.79
C PRO A 137 -46.21 1.21 -6.82
N PRO A 138 -45.29 2.05 -7.34
CA PRO A 138 -44.40 2.84 -6.49
C PRO A 138 -45.20 3.83 -5.63
N ARG A 139 -44.93 3.82 -4.32
CA ARG A 139 -45.54 4.75 -3.36
C ARG A 139 -45.08 6.18 -3.70
N LYS A 140 -46.02 7.08 -3.98
CA LYS A 140 -45.73 8.52 -4.18
C LYS A 140 -45.02 9.10 -2.95
N ARG A 141 -43.73 9.39 -3.08
CA ARG A 141 -42.93 10.06 -2.05
C ARG A 141 -43.09 11.57 -2.18
N LYS A 142 -43.08 12.27 -1.04
CA LYS A 142 -43.26 13.74 -0.96
C LYS A 142 -41.99 14.54 -1.29
N LYS A 143 -40.86 13.88 -1.51
CA LYS A 143 -39.57 14.48 -1.89
C LYS A 143 -38.89 13.59 -2.92
N ALA A 144 -38.31 14.21 -3.95
CA ALA A 144 -37.56 13.53 -4.98
C ALA A 144 -36.33 12.83 -4.37
N THR A 145 -35.97 11.66 -4.91
CA THR A 145 -34.70 11.01 -4.54
C THR A 145 -33.52 11.71 -5.23
N ALA A 146 -32.31 11.56 -4.70
CA ALA A 146 -31.11 12.16 -5.31
C ALA A 146 -30.94 11.78 -6.79
N GLU A 147 -31.29 10.55 -7.17
CA GLU A 147 -31.33 10.07 -8.55
C GLU A 147 -32.38 10.82 -9.41
N GLU A 148 -33.54 11.17 -8.84
CA GLU A 148 -34.60 11.92 -9.55
C GLU A 148 -34.25 13.41 -9.67
N GLU A 149 -33.49 13.95 -8.71
CA GLU A 149 -32.94 15.31 -8.78
C GLU A 149 -31.81 15.42 -9.82
N GLU A 150 -31.01 14.36 -9.97
CA GLU A 150 -29.98 14.25 -11.01
C GLU A 150 -30.60 14.12 -12.41
N ASP A 151 -31.57 13.23 -12.59
CA ASP A 151 -32.30 13.08 -13.86
C ASP A 151 -33.01 14.38 -14.27
N ALA A 152 -33.61 15.11 -13.32
CA ALA A 152 -34.24 16.40 -13.61
C ALA A 152 -33.24 17.49 -14.02
N LEU A 153 -32.00 17.43 -13.52
CA LEU A 153 -30.92 18.33 -13.93
C LEU A 153 -30.40 17.99 -15.33
N LEU A 154 -30.39 16.70 -15.70
CA LEU A 154 -30.01 16.23 -17.03
C LEU A 154 -31.08 16.59 -18.08
N ASP A 155 -32.35 16.37 -17.79
CA ASP A 155 -33.48 16.74 -18.68
C ASP A 155 -33.58 18.26 -18.88
N ALA A 156 -33.30 19.07 -17.85
CA ALA A 156 -33.29 20.53 -17.96
C ALA A 156 -32.14 21.07 -18.82
N GLN A 157 -31.07 20.27 -19.01
CA GLN A 157 -29.93 20.60 -19.86
C GLN A 157 -30.04 20.04 -21.28
N GLY A 158 -31.09 19.27 -21.58
CA GLY A 158 -31.53 18.93 -22.94
C GLY A 158 -30.61 17.98 -23.71
N TYR A 159 -30.04 16.96 -23.05
CA TYR A 159 -29.38 15.83 -23.72
C TYR A 159 -30.25 14.58 -23.73
#